data_AF-A0A486XRV5-F1
#
_entry.id   AF-A0A486XRV5-F1
#
_cell.length_a   1.000
_cell.length_b   1.000
_cell.length_c   1.000
_cell.angle_alpha   90.00
_cell.angle_beta   90.00
_cell.angle_gamma   90.00
#
_symmetry.space_group_name_H-M   'P 1'
#
loop_
_entity.id
_entity.type
_entity.pdbx_description
1 polymer ?
#
loop_
_entity_poly.entity_id
_entity_poly.type
_entity_poly.pdbx_seq_one_letter_code
_entity_poly.pdbx_strand_id
1 'polypeptide(L)'
;MKNQEKYNREFKINTVKLSRESSKSMSEIAHDLGVAKSTLYAWIQEYKEHGEDSFPGSGILKPCNEELYRLKKQLADVTMERDILKKAVVDSTNQCNTSSSLSAGDKNFKVFLGLSFNSLAI
;
A
#
# COMPACT_ATOMS: atom_id res chain seq x y z
N MET A 1 -13.59 15.72 26.36
CA MET A 1 -13.49 14.98 25.08
C MET A 1 -14.89 14.92 24.50
N LYS A 2 -15.15 15.52 23.32
CA LYS A 2 -16.49 15.48 22.72
C LYS A 2 -16.69 14.08 22.15
N ASN A 3 -17.60 13.30 22.76
CA ASN A 3 -18.01 12.01 22.23
C ASN A 3 -18.55 12.23 20.81
N GLN A 4 -17.85 11.69 19.81
CA GLN A 4 -18.40 11.60 18.47
C GLN A 4 -19.46 10.51 18.51
N GLU A 5 -20.70 10.90 18.80
CA GLU A 5 -21.84 10.02 18.61
C GLU A 5 -21.79 9.51 17.17
N LYS A 6 -21.73 8.18 17.02
CA LYS A 6 -21.65 7.56 15.70
C LYS A 6 -23.01 7.70 15.03
N TYR A 7 -23.15 8.73 14.19
CA TYR A 7 -24.32 8.91 13.35
C TYR A 7 -24.50 7.71 12.41
N ASN A 8 -25.71 7.15 12.37
CA ASN A 8 -26.06 6.04 11.48
C ASN A 8 -25.89 6.44 10.00
N ARG A 9 -25.60 5.47 9.12
CA ARG A 9 -25.46 5.67 7.67
C ARG A 9 -26.71 6.34 7.08
N GLU A 10 -27.88 5.81 7.40
CA GLU A 10 -29.16 6.32 6.90
C GLU A 10 -29.38 7.78 7.31
N PHE A 11 -29.01 8.12 8.55
CA PHE A 11 -29.12 9.49 9.05
C PHE A 11 -28.27 10.46 8.22
N LYS A 12 -27.02 10.10 7.91
CA LYS A 12 -26.13 10.92 7.09
C LYS A 12 -26.68 11.13 5.68
N ILE A 13 -27.17 10.05 5.05
CA ILE A 13 -27.74 10.11 3.70
C ILE A 13 -28.99 10.98 3.67
N ASN A 14 -29.91 10.77 4.61
CA ASN A 14 -31.15 11.55 4.70
C ASN A 14 -30.86 13.03 4.94
N THR A 15 -29.88 13.34 5.77
CA THR A 15 -29.42 14.72 6.02
C THR A 15 -28.89 15.37 4.75
N VAL A 16 -28.07 14.66 3.96
CA VAL A 16 -27.56 15.18 2.68
C VAL A 16 -28.68 15.33 1.64
N LYS A 17 -29.61 14.38 1.55
CA LYS A 17 -30.79 14.47 0.66
C LYS A 17 -31.68 15.65 1.03
N LEU A 18 -31.96 15.82 2.33
CA LEU A 18 -32.71 16.96 2.85
C LEU A 18 -32.03 18.29 2.49
N SER A 19 -30.70 18.37 2.54
CA SER A 19 -29.99 19.59 2.15
C SER A 19 -30.09 19.94 0.66
N ARG A 20 -30.39 18.95 -0.20
CA ARG A 20 -30.57 19.15 -1.64
C ARG A 20 -32.02 19.47 -2.01
N GLU A 21 -32.98 18.85 -1.32
CA GLU A 21 -34.42 19.04 -1.58
C GLU A 21 -34.98 20.27 -0.89
N SER A 22 -34.43 20.62 0.28
CA SER A 22 -34.84 21.79 1.05
C SER A 22 -34.22 23.07 0.49
N SER A 23 -35.01 24.14 0.43
CA SER A 23 -34.52 25.50 0.14
C SER A 23 -33.90 26.19 1.37
N LYS A 24 -33.83 25.50 2.51
CA LYS A 24 -33.25 26.04 3.76
C LYS A 24 -31.73 26.08 3.71
N SER A 25 -31.14 27.02 4.45
CA SER A 25 -29.68 27.11 4.55
C SER A 25 -29.10 25.93 5.34
N MET A 26 -27.89 25.48 4.98
CA MET A 26 -27.20 24.43 5.74
C MET A 26 -27.02 24.78 7.22
N SER A 27 -26.96 26.07 7.57
CA SER A 27 -26.87 26.51 8.96
C SER A 27 -28.13 26.19 9.76
N GLU A 28 -29.28 26.33 9.12
CA GLU A 28 -30.59 26.08 9.72
C GLU A 28 -30.82 24.57 9.84
N ILE A 29 -30.52 23.80 8.79
CA ILE A 29 -30.60 22.33 8.81
C ILE A 29 -29.67 21.74 9.89
N ALA A 30 -28.45 22.26 10.01
CA ALA A 30 -27.51 21.85 11.05
C ALA A 30 -28.04 22.15 12.46
N HIS A 31 -28.71 23.30 12.63
CA HIS A 31 -29.32 23.69 13.90
C HIS A 31 -30.52 22.80 14.24
N ASP A 32 -31.42 22.57 13.28
CA ASP A 32 -32.61 21.72 13.41
C ASP A 32 -32.24 20.27 13.78
N LEU A 33 -31.15 19.75 13.20
CA LEU A 33 -30.67 18.39 13.43
C LEU A 33 -29.68 18.29 14.62
N GLY A 34 -29.28 19.41 15.22
CA GLY A 34 -28.28 19.44 16.29
C GLY A 34 -26.88 18.99 15.87
N VAL A 35 -26.55 19.07 14.58
CA VAL A 35 -25.25 18.64 14.03
C VAL A 35 -24.36 19.85 13.79
N ALA A 36 -23.06 19.72 14.01
CA ALA A 36 -22.11 20.78 13.68
C ALA A 36 -22.08 21.04 12.16
N LYS A 37 -22.12 22.32 11.76
CA LYS A 37 -22.08 22.74 10.34
C LYS A 37 -20.89 22.12 9.59
N SER A 38 -19.71 22.08 10.21
CA SER A 38 -18.49 21.47 9.64
C SER A 38 -18.68 19.99 9.30
N THR A 39 -19.41 19.26 10.14
CA THR A 39 -19.72 17.84 9.92
C THR A 39 -20.69 17.66 8.74
N LEU A 40 -21.70 18.54 8.64
CA LEU A 40 -22.63 18.54 7.51
C LEU A 40 -21.91 18.81 6.18
N TYR A 41 -20.98 19.78 6.16
CA TYR A 41 -20.14 20.05 4.98
C TYR A 41 -19.31 18.83 4.58
N ALA A 42 -18.68 18.16 5.54
CA ALA A 42 -17.91 16.94 5.28
C ALA A 42 -18.78 15.84 4.65
N TRP A 43 -20.00 15.63 5.15
CA TRP A 43 -20.91 14.62 4.59
C TRP A 43 -21.38 14.96 3.18
N ILE A 44 -21.66 16.23 2.88
CA ILE A 44 -22.06 16.67 1.53
C ILE A 44 -20.91 16.45 0.55
N GLN A 45 -19.68 16.79 0.93
CA GLN A 45 -18.50 16.60 0.10
C GLN A 45 -18.24 15.12 -0.15
N GLU A 46 -18.28 14.30 0.91
CA GLU A 46 -18.09 12.85 0.79
C GLU A 46 -19.17 12.24 -0.10
N TYR A 47 -20.45 12.64 0.07
CA TYR A 47 -21.56 12.24 -0.78
C TYR A 47 -21.43 12.69 -2.25
N LYS A 48 -20.77 13.82 -2.51
CA LYS A 48 -20.48 14.30 -3.86
C LYS A 48 -19.41 13.45 -4.55
N GLU A 49 -18.39 13.01 -3.80
CA GLU A 49 -17.26 12.24 -4.32
C GLU A 49 -17.59 10.76 -4.52
N HIS A 50 -18.39 10.16 -3.64
CA HIS A 50 -18.64 8.72 -3.64
C HIS A 50 -20.13 8.31 -3.70
N GLY A 51 -21.06 9.27 -3.79
CA GLY A 51 -22.50 8.98 -3.93
C GLY A 51 -23.11 8.26 -2.73
N GLU A 52 -23.94 7.24 -2.96
CA GLU A 52 -24.54 6.47 -1.86
C GLU A 52 -23.53 5.53 -1.15
N ASP A 53 -22.39 5.22 -1.78
CA ASP A 53 -21.32 4.40 -1.20
C ASP A 53 -20.36 5.21 -0.30
N SER A 54 -20.63 6.50 -0.11
CA SER A 54 -19.81 7.44 0.66
C SER A 54 -19.70 7.13 2.15
N PHE A 55 -20.67 6.39 2.69
CA PHE A 55 -20.70 6.03 4.11
C PHE A 55 -20.63 4.51 4.29
N PRO A 56 -19.51 3.87 3.92
CA PRO A 56 -19.29 2.50 4.34
C PRO A 56 -19.26 2.46 5.86
N GLY A 57 -20.00 1.53 6.47
CA GLY A 57 -19.91 1.29 7.90
C GLY A 57 -18.45 1.03 8.34
N SER A 58 -18.17 1.25 9.63
CA SER A 58 -16.84 1.03 10.23
C SER A 58 -16.34 -0.41 9.98
N GLY A 59 -15.60 -0.62 8.88
CA GLY A 59 -15.11 -1.94 8.48
C GLY A 59 -14.91 -2.14 6.98
N ILE A 60 -15.50 -1.32 6.12
CA ILE A 60 -15.32 -1.44 4.66
C ILE A 60 -14.28 -0.40 4.21
N LEU A 61 -13.08 -0.88 3.87
CA LEU A 61 -12.06 -0.05 3.21
C LEU A 61 -12.63 0.45 1.88
N LYS A 62 -12.53 1.76 1.60
CA LYS A 62 -12.88 2.30 0.28
C LYS A 62 -12.15 1.48 -0.80
N PRO A 63 -12.79 1.13 -1.94
CA PRO A 63 -12.16 0.31 -2.99
C PRO A 63 -10.85 0.91 -3.50
N CYS A 64 -10.73 2.24 -3.47
CA CYS A 64 -9.50 2.98 -3.78
C CYS A 64 -8.28 2.54 -2.92
N ASN A 65 -8.51 2.03 -1.71
CA ASN A 65 -7.44 1.58 -0.81
C ASN A 65 -7.09 0.09 -0.99
N GLU A 66 -8.00 -0.72 -1.55
CA GLU A 66 -7.73 -2.13 -1.82
C GLU A 66 -6.74 -2.31 -2.96
N GLU A 67 -6.89 -1.55 -4.04
CA GLU A 67 -5.96 -1.57 -5.17
C GLU A 67 -4.58 -1.09 -4.74
N LEU A 68 -4.50 -0.02 -3.95
CA LEU A 68 -3.25 0.47 -3.37
C LEU A 68 -2.57 -0.58 -2.49
N TYR A 69 -3.34 -1.32 -1.68
CA TYR A 69 -2.79 -2.38 -0.85
C TYR A 69 -2.28 -3.56 -1.70
N ARG A 70 -3.06 -3.99 -2.71
CA ARG A 70 -2.64 -5.03 -3.65
C ARG A 70 -1.37 -4.64 -4.40
N LEU A 71 -1.31 -3.40 -4.88
CA LEU A 71 -0.17 -2.89 -5.65
C LEU A 71 1.09 -2.76 -4.79
N LYS A 72 0.95 -2.29 -3.53
CA LYS A 72 2.06 -2.27 -2.56
C LYS A 72 2.58 -3.66 -2.24
N LYS A 73 1.70 -4.65 -2.12
CA LYS A 73 2.09 -6.05 -1.90
C LYS A 73 2.89 -6.59 -3.09
N GLN A 74 2.40 -6.39 -4.32
CA GLN A 74 3.12 -6.82 -5.52
C GLN A 74 4.50 -6.16 -5.65
N LEU A 75 4.61 -4.87 -5.34
CA LEU A 75 5.91 -4.19 -5.33
C LEU A 75 6.88 -4.78 -4.29
N ALA A 76 6.39 -5.15 -3.11
CA ALA A 76 7.20 -5.78 -2.09
C ALA A 76 7.70 -7.16 -2.54
N ASP A 77 6.81 -7.99 -3.10
CA ASP A 77 7.14 -9.34 -3.59
C ASP A 77 8.19 -9.27 -4.71
N VAL A 78 7.97 -8.42 -5.72
CA VAL A 78 8.92 -8.23 -6.85
C VAL A 78 10.28 -7.68 -6.38
N THR A 79 10.28 -6.79 -5.40
CA THR A 79 11.53 -6.24 -4.84
C THR A 79 12.34 -7.34 -4.14
N MET A 80 11.65 -8.19 -3.38
CA MET A 80 12.27 -9.33 -2.69
C MET A 80 12.87 -10.34 -3.69
N GLU A 81 12.12 -10.70 -4.73
CA GLU A 81 12.61 -11.60 -5.78
C GLU A 81 13.88 -11.05 -6.46
N ARG A 82 13.87 -9.76 -6.82
CA ARG A 82 15.04 -9.10 -7.41
C ARG A 82 16.23 -9.10 -6.46
N ASP A 83 16.02 -8.87 -5.18
CA ASP A 83 17.10 -8.78 -4.20
C ASP A 83 17.73 -10.14 -3.92
N ILE A 84 16.93 -11.21 -3.91
CA ILE A 84 17.45 -12.59 -3.86
C ILE A 84 18.32 -12.86 -5.09
N LEU A 85 17.82 -12.54 -6.29
CA LEU A 85 18.58 -12.76 -7.52
C LEU A 85 19.87 -11.94 -7.57
N LYS A 86 19.82 -10.67 -7.17
CA LYS A 86 21.02 -9.81 -7.09
C LYS A 86 22.04 -10.37 -6.11
N LYS A 87 21.61 -10.82 -4.94
CA LYS A 87 22.49 -11.41 -3.94
C LYS A 87 23.16 -12.68 -4.50
N ALA A 88 22.39 -13.57 -5.13
CA ALA A 88 22.93 -14.78 -5.75
C ALA A 88 23.95 -14.49 -6.87
N VAL A 89 23.71 -13.48 -7.70
CA VAL A 89 24.66 -13.05 -8.75
C VAL A 89 25.95 -12.50 -8.16
N VAL A 90 25.86 -11.67 -7.12
CA VAL A 90 27.03 -11.13 -6.40
C VAL A 90 27.84 -12.27 -5.77
N ASP A 91 27.17 -13.22 -5.12
CA ASP A 91 27.81 -14.38 -4.49
C ASP A 91 28.50 -15.28 -5.55
N SER A 92 27.87 -15.51 -6.70
CA SER A 92 28.43 -16.27 -7.83
C SER A 92 29.68 -15.60 -8.42
N THR A 93 29.65 -14.28 -8.60
CA THR A 93 30.77 -13.52 -9.19
C THR A 93 32.03 -13.54 -8.31
N ASN A 94 31.86 -13.64 -6.99
CA ASN A 94 32.96 -13.63 -6.03
C ASN A 94 33.60 -15.01 -5.81
N GLN A 95 32.89 -16.12 -6.06
CA GLN A 95 33.42 -17.47 -5.85
C GLN A 95 34.35 -17.95 -6.97
N CYS A 96 34.18 -17.45 -8.20
CA CYS A 96 35.00 -17.87 -9.35
C CYS A 96 36.34 -17.13 -9.49
N ASN A 97 36.59 -16.07 -8.71
CA ASN A 97 37.78 -15.21 -8.86
C ASN A 97 38.75 -15.23 -7.68
N THR A 98 38.48 -16.02 -6.64
CA THR A 98 39.42 -16.20 -5.52
C THR A 98 40.64 -17.01 -5.96
N SER A 99 41.68 -16.31 -6.41
CA SER A 99 43.00 -16.90 -6.61
C SER A 99 43.59 -17.26 -5.25
N SER A 100 43.86 -18.54 -4.99
CA SER A 100 44.64 -18.96 -3.83
C SER A 100 46.11 -19.05 -4.24
N SER A 101 46.99 -18.49 -3.39
CA SER A 101 48.44 -18.63 -3.55
C SER A 101 48.88 -19.90 -2.83
N LEU A 102 49.32 -20.91 -3.59
CA LEU A 102 50.00 -22.08 -3.04
C LEU A 102 51.50 -21.88 -3.18
N SER A 103 52.21 -21.98 -2.04
CA SER A 103 53.67 -21.94 -1.98
C SER A 103 54.19 -23.36 -1.76
N ALA A 104 55.05 -23.81 -2.66
CA ALA A 104 55.80 -25.05 -2.55
C ALA A 104 57.29 -24.71 -2.68
N GLY A 105 57.94 -24.41 -1.55
CA GLY A 105 59.30 -23.87 -1.52
C GLY A 105 59.38 -22.48 -2.15
N ASP A 106 60.46 -22.20 -2.89
CA ASP A 106 60.72 -20.87 -3.48
C ASP A 106 59.82 -20.49 -4.67
N LYS A 107 58.84 -21.33 -5.02
CA LYS A 107 57.94 -21.11 -6.17
C LYS A 107 56.52 -20.79 -5.70
N ASN A 108 55.97 -19.69 -6.21
CA ASN A 108 54.59 -19.24 -5.96
C ASN A 108 53.73 -19.48 -7.19
N PHE A 109 52.67 -20.28 -7.03
CA PHE A 109 51.69 -20.53 -8.09
C PHE A 109 50.35 -19.86 -7.74
N LYS A 110 49.79 -19.12 -8.70
CA LYS A 110 48.41 -18.66 -8.65
C LYS A 110 47.52 -19.74 -9.24
N VAL A 111 46.69 -20.37 -8.42
CA VAL A 111 45.78 -21.43 -8.86
C VAL A 111 44.35 -20.91 -8.77
N PHE A 112 43.61 -21.05 -9.86
CA PHE A 112 42.16 -20.84 -9.89
C PHE A 112 41.48 -22.18 -9.66
N LEU A 113 40.72 -22.31 -8.56
CA LEU A 113 39.92 -23.50 -8.29
C LEU A 113 38.65 -23.45 -9.16
N GLY A 114 38.76 -23.94 -10.39
CA GLY A 114 37.59 -24.18 -11.25
C GLY A 114 36.93 -25.50 -10.86
N LEU A 115 35.72 -25.44 -10.28
CA LEU A 115 34.84 -26.61 -10.21
C LEU A 115 33.97 -26.64 -11.48
N SER A 116 34.01 -27.81 -12.13
CA SER A 116 33.28 -28.20 -13.33
C SER A 116 31.86 -27.60 -13.44
N PHE A 117 31.67 -26.70 -14.39
CA PHE A 117 30.33 -26.49 -14.96
C PHE A 117 30.03 -27.70 -15.84
N ASN A 118 29.16 -28.59 -15.37
CA ASN A 118 28.47 -29.53 -16.25
C ASN A 118 27.65 -28.69 -17.24
N SER A 119 28.23 -28.44 -18.42
CA SER A 119 27.50 -27.93 -19.57
C SER A 119 26.60 -29.06 -20.08
N LEU A 120 25.35 -29.08 -19.63
CA LEU A 120 24.31 -29.85 -20.29
C LEU A 120 23.00 -29.05 -20.37
N ALA A 121 22.58 -28.80 -21.61
CA ALA A 121 21.29 -28.34 -22.11
C ALA A 121 20.86 -26.89 -21.79
N ILE A 122 20.92 -26.00 -22.79
CA ILE A 122 19.80 -25.65 -23.69
C ILE A 122 20.38 -25.47 -25.10
#